data_AF-A0A530L609-F1
#
_entry.id   AF-A0A530L609-F1
#
_cell.length_a   1.000
_cell.length_b   1.000
_cell.length_c   1.000
_cell.angle_alpha   90.00
_cell.angle_beta   90.00
_cell.angle_gamma   90.00
#
_symmetry.space_group_name_H-M   'P 1'
#
loop_
_entity.id
_entity.type
_entity.pdbx_description
1 polymer ?
#
loop_
_entity_poly.entity_id
_entity_poly.type
_entity_poly.pdbx_seq_one_letter_code
_entity_poly.pdbx_strand_id
1 'polypeptide(L)'
;LQNNALQATLVIDRDKASTLGVDTDTLRSSLYGGFGTQQVSTIFGSADSYKVVMELDPKIEWSPERMLAIKVRTASGSLVPLGAF
;
A
#
# COMPACT_ATOMS: atom_id res chain seq x y z
N LEU A 1 9.64 27.47 1.34
CA LEU A 1 8.55 26.65 0.77
C LEU A 1 8.16 25.59 1.81
N GLN A 2 7.19 25.88 2.69
CA GLN A 2 6.58 24.84 3.53
C GLN A 2 5.41 24.26 2.74
N ASN A 3 5.59 23.10 2.13
CA ASN A 3 4.50 22.36 1.52
C ASN A 3 3.66 21.73 2.65
N ASN A 4 2.58 22.40 3.04
CA ASN A 4 1.50 21.85 3.86
C ASN A 4 0.64 20.87 3.03
N ALA A 5 1.28 19.95 2.32
CA ALA A 5 0.57 18.85 1.68
C ALA A 5 -0.06 17.97 2.77
N LEU A 6 -1.22 17.41 2.48
CA LEU A 6 -1.90 16.49 3.40
C LEU A 6 -0.97 15.31 3.69
N GLN A 7 -0.71 15.06 4.97
CA GLN A 7 0.12 13.94 5.43
C GLN A 7 -0.69 13.07 6.38
N ALA A 8 -0.49 11.76 6.27
CA ALA A 8 -0.99 10.79 7.22
C ALA A 8 0.18 10.02 7.82
N THR A 9 0.16 9.81 9.14
CA THR A 9 1.14 8.98 9.84
C THR A 9 0.48 7.68 10.25
N LEU A 10 1.03 6.56 9.78
CA LEU A 10 0.61 5.22 10.18
C LEU A 10 1.58 4.69 11.23
N VAL A 11 1.06 4.41 12.43
CA VAL A 11 1.78 3.76 13.52
C VAL A 11 1.33 2.30 13.58
N ILE A 12 2.30 1.38 13.63
CA ILE A 12 2.06 -0.06 13.52
C ILE A 12 2.52 -0.75 14.80
N ASP A 13 1.64 -1.54 15.43
CA ASP A 13 2.04 -2.51 16.45
C ASP A 13 2.69 -3.72 15.77
N ARG A 14 4.03 -3.71 15.75
CA ARG A 14 4.83 -4.77 15.10
C ARG A 14 4.68 -6.12 15.79
N ASP A 15 4.49 -6.12 17.11
CA ASP A 15 4.34 -7.36 17.87
C ASP A 15 3.01 -8.01 17.51
N LYS A 16 1.94 -7.22 17.46
CA LYS A 16 0.62 -7.70 17.04
C LYS A 16 0.61 -8.12 15.57
N ALA A 17 1.24 -7.36 14.67
CA ALA A 17 1.38 -7.74 13.26
C ALA A 17 2.09 -9.10 13.11
N SER A 18 3.17 -9.31 13.86
CA SER A 18 3.93 -10.57 13.86
C SER A 18 3.08 -11.75 14.33
N THR A 19 2.27 -11.59 15.39
CA THR A 19 1.34 -12.65 15.83
C THR A 19 0.30 -13.03 14.78
N LEU A 20 -0.05 -12.11 13.88
CA LEU A 20 -0.96 -12.33 12.77
C LEU A 20 -0.25 -12.85 11.51
N GLY A 21 1.06 -13.09 11.58
CA GLY A 21 1.86 -13.56 10.45
C GLY A 21 2.10 -12.49 9.39
N VAL A 22 2.10 -11.21 9.77
CA VAL A 22 2.45 -10.08 8.91
C VAL A 22 3.85 -9.61 9.27
N ASP A 23 4.83 -9.91 8.40
CA ASP A 23 6.18 -9.36 8.55
C ASP A 23 6.28 -7.92 8.01
N THR A 24 7.35 -7.22 8.37
CA THR A 24 7.57 -5.82 7.99
C THR A 24 7.78 -5.62 6.50
N ASP A 25 8.28 -6.60 5.77
CA ASP A 25 8.56 -6.48 4.33
C ASP A 25 7.28 -6.64 3.50
N THR A 26 6.43 -7.58 3.89
CA THR A 26 5.08 -7.79 3.38
C THR A 26 4.20 -6.57 3.65
N LEU A 27 4.28 -6.00 4.85
CA LEU A 27 3.58 -4.76 5.17
C LEU A 27 4.05 -3.59 4.29
N ARG A 28 5.37 -3.39 4.19
CA ARG A 28 5.96 -2.29 3.41
C ARG A 28 5.61 -2.42 1.92
N SER A 29 5.75 -3.61 1.35
CA SER A 29 5.41 -3.86 -0.06
C SER A 29 3.93 -3.66 -0.34
N SER A 30 3.05 -4.11 0.57
CA SER A 30 1.60 -3.91 0.45
C SER A 30 1.21 -2.42 0.49
N LEU A 31 1.79 -1.65 1.42
CA LEU A 31 1.58 -0.19 1.50
C LEU A 31 2.15 0.54 0.28
N TYR A 32 3.33 0.14 -0.18
CA TYR A 32 4.01 0.75 -1.32
C TYR A 32 3.27 0.50 -2.64
N GLY A 33 2.70 -0.69 -2.85
CA GLY A 33 1.90 -1.00 -4.03
C GLY A 33 0.59 -0.21 -4.12
N GLY A 34 0.06 0.26 -2.98
CA GLY A 34 -1.17 1.04 -2.94
C GLY A 34 -0.97 2.55 -2.94
N PHE A 35 -0.06 3.05 -2.10
CA PHE A 35 0.14 4.49 -1.88
C PHE A 35 1.43 5.04 -2.51
N GLY A 36 2.32 4.16 -2.98
CA GLY A 36 3.50 4.54 -3.73
C GLY A 36 3.21 4.58 -5.23
N THR A 37 4.07 5.27 -5.97
CA THR A 37 4.04 5.23 -7.44
C THR A 37 4.90 4.06 -7.90
N GLN A 38 4.31 2.87 -8.02
CA GLN A 38 5.07 1.68 -8.47
C GLN A 38 4.89 1.47 -9.98
N GLN A 39 5.98 1.64 -10.74
CA GLN A 39 6.01 1.12 -12.11
C GLN A 39 6.12 -0.40 -12.05
N VAL A 40 5.07 -1.10 -12.49
CA VAL A 40 4.98 -2.56 -12.44
C VAL A 40 5.41 -3.24 -13.73
N SER A 41 5.40 -2.49 -14.84
CA SER A 41 5.81 -3.01 -16.14
C SER A 41 6.13 -1.88 -17.12
N THR A 42 6.62 -2.27 -18.29
CA THR A 42 6.76 -1.41 -19.46
C THR A 42 6.14 -2.13 -20.65
N ILE A 43 5.19 -1.50 -21.32
CA ILE A 43 4.66 -1.97 -22.59
C ILE A 43 5.55 -1.42 -23.69
N PHE A 44 6.09 -2.30 -24.54
CA PHE A 44 6.91 -1.92 -25.67
C PHE A 44 6.07 -1.92 -26.95
N GLY A 45 5.92 -0.76 -27.57
CA GLY A 45 5.43 -0.61 -28.94
C GLY A 45 6.56 -0.66 -29.95
N SER A 46 6.23 -0.55 -31.24
CA SER A 46 7.21 -0.56 -32.33
C SER A 46 8.12 0.66 -32.37
N ALA A 47 7.66 1.82 -31.85
CA ALA A 47 8.42 3.06 -31.81
C ALA A 47 8.58 3.64 -30.39
N ASP A 48 7.71 3.26 -29.45
CA ASP A 48 7.61 3.89 -28.12
C ASP A 48 7.52 2.87 -26.99
N SER A 49 7.77 3.32 -25.77
CA SER A 49 7.59 2.53 -24.55
C SER A 49 6.69 3.26 -23.56
N TYR A 50 5.80 2.51 -22.90
CA TYR A 50 4.78 3.03 -22.00
C TYR A 50 4.94 2.42 -20.62
N LYS A 51 5.02 3.28 -19.59
CA LYS A 51 5.11 2.82 -18.20
C LYS A 51 3.73 2.38 -17.71
N VAL A 52 3.66 1.20 -17.13
CA VAL A 52 2.47 0.75 -16.40
C VAL A 52 2.69 1.05 -14.93
N VAL A 53 1.88 1.95 -14.39
CA VAL A 53 1.91 2.34 -12.98
C VAL A 53 0.72 1.73 -12.27
N MET A 54 0.95 1.15 -11.10
CA MET A 54 -0.10 0.67 -10.21
C MET A 54 -0.33 1.72 -9.13
N GLU A 55 -1.60 2.06 -8.93
CA GLU A 55 -2.05 2.99 -7.89
C GLU A 55 -3.42 2.55 -7.35
N LEU A 56 -3.73 3.00 -6.14
CA LEU A 56 -5.10 2.95 -5.62
C LEU A 56 -6.02 3.86 -6.45
N ASP A 57 -7.30 3.47 -6.59
CA ASP A 57 -8.26 4.24 -7.39
C ASP A 57 -8.36 5.69 -6.88
N PRO A 58 -7.96 6.69 -7.71
CA PRO A 58 -7.95 8.09 -7.30
C PRO A 58 -9.35 8.68 -7.11
N LYS A 59 -10.41 7.99 -7.59
CA LYS A 59 -11.80 8.40 -7.38
C LYS A 59 -12.32 8.01 -6.00
N ILE A 60 -11.62 7.13 -5.29
CA ILE A 60 -11.94 6.80 -3.90
C ILE A 60 -11.47 7.95 -3.03
N GLU A 61 -12.41 8.59 -2.34
CA GLU A 61 -12.09 9.56 -1.31
C GLU A 61 -11.41 8.85 -0.13
N TRP A 62 -10.10 9.01 0.02
CA TRP A 62 -9.34 8.33 1.07
C TRP A 62 -9.56 9.00 2.42
N SER A 63 -9.91 8.18 3.42
CA SER A 63 -10.03 8.58 4.82
C SER A 63 -9.19 7.65 5.70
N PRO A 64 -8.84 8.05 6.94
CA PRO A 64 -8.15 7.16 7.88
C PRO A 64 -8.87 5.81 8.05
N GLU A 65 -10.20 5.82 8.12
CA GLU A 65 -11.00 4.60 8.29
C GLU A 65 -10.88 3.67 7.06
N ARG A 66 -10.91 4.23 5.85
CA ARG A 66 -10.71 3.46 4.61
C ARG A 66 -9.30 2.91 4.51
N MET A 67 -8.31 3.68 4.96
CA MET A 67 -6.92 3.21 5.04
C MET A 67 -6.80 2.02 5.99
N LEU A 68 -7.39 2.09 7.18
CA LEU A 68 -7.38 0.99 8.16
C LEU A 68 -8.13 -0.26 7.67
N ALA A 69 -9.03 -0.12 6.71
CA ALA A 69 -9.75 -1.23 6.08
C ALA A 69 -8.93 -1.96 4.99
N ILE A 70 -7.79 -1.42 4.56
CA ILE A 70 -6.91 -2.07 3.58
C ILE A 70 -6.42 -3.40 4.16
N LYS A 71 -6.52 -4.45 3.35
CA LYS A 71 -6.18 -5.81 3.74
C LYS A 71 -4.77 -6.16 3.29
N VAL A 72 -3.97 -6.63 4.23
CA VAL A 72 -2.62 -7.16 4.00
C VAL A 72 -2.68 -8.68 4.02
N ARG A 73 -1.95 -9.32 3.11
CA ARG A 73 -1.84 -10.77 3.06
C ARG A 73 -0.84 -11.25 4.11
N THR A 74 -1.24 -12.25 4.90
CA THR A 74 -0.37 -12.90 5.90
C THR A 74 0.45 -14.01 5.25
N ALA A 75 1.47 -14.51 5.95
CA ALA A 75 2.24 -15.68 5.55
C ALA A 75 1.37 -16.95 5.35
N SER A 76 0.24 -17.06 6.07
CA SER A 76 -0.74 -18.14 5.90
C SER A 76 -1.70 -17.93 4.72
N GLY A 77 -1.57 -16.84 3.96
CA GLY A 77 -2.41 -16.50 2.83
C GLY A 77 -3.73 -15.82 3.19
N SER A 78 -4.01 -15.65 4.48
CA SER A 78 -5.19 -14.94 4.98
C SER A 78 -5.06 -13.44 4.77
N LEU A 79 -6.19 -12.73 4.82
CA LEU A 79 -6.23 -11.27 4.68
C LEU A 79 -6.60 -10.63 6.01
N VAL A 80 -5.74 -9.75 6.51
CA VAL A 80 -5.93 -9.04 7.78
C VAL A 80 -5.97 -7.53 7.51
N PRO A 81 -6.94 -6.78 8.06
CA PRO A 81 -7.00 -5.34 7.87
C PRO A 81 -5.86 -4.63 8.62
N LEU A 82 -5.35 -3.53 8.08
CA LEU A 82 -4.33 -2.70 8.74
C LEU A 82 -4.77 -2.26 10.14
N GLY A 83 -6.06 -1.94 10.35
CA GLY A 83 -6.58 -1.58 11.67
C GLY A 83 -6.57 -2.70 12.71
N ALA A 84 -6.17 -3.92 12.35
CA ALA A 84 -6.01 -4.99 13.32
C ALA A 84 -4.70 -4.91 14.12
N PHE A 85 -3.69 -4.16 13.67
CA PHE A 85 -2.36 -4.08 14.28
C PHE A 85 -1.73 -2.70 14.14
#